data_AF-A0A1Y2VIR3-F1
#
_entry.id   AF-A0A1Y2VIR3-F1
#
_cell.length_a   1.000
_cell.length_b   1.000
_cell.length_c   1.000
_cell.angle_alpha   90.00
_cell.angle_beta   90.00
_cell.angle_gamma   90.00
#
_symmetry.space_group_name_H-M   'P 1'
#
loop_
_entity.id
_entity.type
_entity.pdbx_description
1 polymer ?
#
loop_
_entity_poly.entity_id
_entity_poly.type
_entity_poly.pdbx_seq_one_letter_code
_entity_poly.pdbx_strand_id
1 'polypeptide(L)'
;VTFQGLKTTSWGQTVKIVGNVTALGNWDSSKAVTLSSSSYTSSNPLWKATVNLPAGQAVQYKYILVDTDGSITWEADPSRTYNVAESCGNSTS
;
A
#
# COMPACT_ATOMS: atom_id res chain seq x y z
N VAL A 1 -6.63 7.86 4.88
CA VAL A 1 -6.82 6.39 4.82
C VAL A 1 -5.49 5.73 5.14
N THR A 2 -5.48 4.71 5.98
CA THR A 2 -4.25 3.96 6.29
C THR A 2 -4.32 2.60 5.62
N PHE A 3 -3.36 2.33 4.73
CA PHE A 3 -3.16 1.04 4.10
C PHE A 3 -2.19 0.22 4.92
N GLN A 4 -2.54 -1.03 5.17
CA GLN A 4 -1.73 -2.00 5.92
C GLN A 4 -1.58 -3.27 5.09
N GLY A 5 -0.35 -3.74 4.94
CA GLY A 5 -0.01 -4.96 4.23
C GLY A 5 0.95 -5.81 5.04
N LEU A 6 0.61 -7.08 5.24
CA LEU A 6 1.51 -8.06 5.82
C LEU A 6 2.33 -8.68 4.69
N LYS A 7 3.63 -8.38 4.64
CA LYS A 7 4.52 -8.91 3.62
C LYS A 7 5.92 -9.08 4.18
N THR A 8 6.37 -10.34 4.25
CA THR A 8 7.74 -10.66 4.59
C THR A 8 8.67 -10.17 3.49
N THR A 9 9.67 -9.40 3.88
CA THR A 9 10.67 -8.82 2.99
C THR A 9 12.06 -9.16 3.48
N SER A 10 12.98 -9.34 2.55
CA SER A 10 14.41 -9.48 2.82
C SER A 10 15.04 -8.12 3.09
N TRP A 11 16.26 -8.14 3.63
CA TRP A 11 17.01 -6.92 3.91
C TRP A 11 17.21 -6.09 2.64
N GLY A 12 16.87 -4.80 2.71
CA GLY A 12 16.95 -3.86 1.59
C GLY A 12 15.72 -3.83 0.67
N GLN A 13 14.80 -4.79 0.77
CA GLN A 13 13.55 -4.75 0.01
C GLN A 13 12.56 -3.76 0.63
N THR A 14 11.78 -3.11 -0.22
CA THR A 14 10.80 -2.10 0.19
C THR A 14 9.43 -2.40 -0.40
N VAL A 15 8.39 -2.39 0.42
CA VAL A 15 7.01 -2.50 -0.05
C VAL A 15 6.49 -1.12 -0.41
N LYS A 16 5.89 -1.00 -1.59
CA LYS A 16 5.18 0.21 -2.04
C LYS A 16 3.75 -0.14 -2.43
N ILE A 17 2.88 0.86 -2.48
CA ILE A 17 1.49 0.75 -2.93
C ILE A 17 1.28 1.69 -4.10
N VAL A 18 0.68 1.16 -5.16
CA VAL A 18 0.33 1.89 -6.39
C VAL A 18 -1.15 1.65 -6.68
N GLY A 19 -1.83 2.61 -7.30
CA GLY A 19 -3.25 2.46 -7.60
C GLY A 19 -3.77 3.43 -8.64
N ASN A 20 -5.06 3.35 -8.95
CA ASN A 20 -5.70 4.10 -10.04
C ASN A 20 -5.89 5.60 -9.77
N VAL A 21 -5.52 6.10 -8.60
CA VAL A 21 -5.69 7.50 -8.17
C VAL A 21 -4.35 8.23 -8.15
N THR A 22 -4.40 9.55 -8.32
CA THR A 22 -3.22 10.43 -8.31
C THR A 22 -2.41 10.32 -7.03
N ALA A 23 -3.09 10.19 -5.88
CA ALA A 23 -2.45 10.00 -4.58
C ALA A 23 -1.69 8.67 -4.44
N LEU A 24 -1.97 7.68 -5.31
CA LEU A 24 -1.27 6.39 -5.40
C LEU A 24 -0.49 6.25 -6.73
N GLY A 25 -0.27 7.34 -7.46
CA GLY A 25 0.54 7.34 -8.67
C GLY A 25 -0.17 7.01 -9.98
N ASN A 26 -1.48 6.74 -10.02
CA ASN A 26 -2.21 6.34 -11.24
C ASN A 26 -1.57 5.15 -11.99
N TRP A 27 -1.28 4.05 -11.28
CA TRP A 27 -0.59 2.85 -11.80
C TRP A 27 0.88 3.06 -12.22
N ASP A 28 1.44 4.23 -11.96
CA ASP A 28 2.87 4.52 -12.15
C ASP A 28 3.67 4.06 -10.92
N SER A 29 4.49 3.01 -11.09
CA SER A 29 5.32 2.46 -10.02
C SER A 29 6.41 3.42 -9.54
N SER A 30 6.83 4.38 -10.37
CA SER A 30 7.79 5.43 -9.97
C SER A 30 7.18 6.42 -8.97
N LYS A 31 5.84 6.59 -9.02
CA LYS A 31 5.04 7.43 -8.13
C LYS A 31 4.34 6.62 -7.03
N ALA A 32 4.65 5.34 -6.90
CA ALA A 32 4.08 4.48 -5.87
C ALA A 32 4.46 5.01 -4.48
N VAL A 33 3.51 4.97 -3.56
CA VAL A 33 3.71 5.40 -2.17
C VAL A 33 4.50 4.33 -1.45
N THR A 34 5.60 4.71 -0.81
CA THR A 34 6.44 3.77 -0.05
C THR A 34 5.80 3.50 1.32
N LEU A 35 5.66 2.22 1.68
CA LEU A 35 5.18 1.85 3.00
C LEU A 35 6.30 1.96 4.03
N SER A 36 5.92 2.30 5.25
CA SER A 36 6.79 2.31 6.41
C SER A 36 6.82 0.93 7.06
N SER A 37 8.03 0.43 7.31
CA SER A 37 8.32 -0.76 8.14
C SER A 37 8.38 -0.43 9.65
N SER A 38 7.87 0.73 10.08
CA SER A 38 7.91 1.15 11.50
C SER A 38 7.22 0.20 12.47
N SER A 39 6.32 -0.66 12.00
CA SER A 39 5.67 -1.71 12.80
C SER A 39 6.06 -3.12 12.36
N TYR A 40 7.11 -3.24 11.54
CA TYR A 40 7.62 -4.50 11.03
C TYR A 40 8.41 -5.23 12.12
N THR A 41 8.08 -6.49 12.33
CA THR A 41 8.81 -7.41 13.20
C THR A 41 8.85 -8.78 12.53
N SER A 42 9.79 -9.64 12.92
CA SER A 42 9.90 -10.99 12.35
C SER A 42 8.62 -11.82 12.54
N SER A 43 7.86 -11.58 13.61
CA SER A 43 6.59 -12.24 13.89
C SER A 43 5.38 -11.54 13.25
N ASN A 44 5.52 -10.26 12.91
CA ASN A 44 4.47 -9.45 12.30
C ASN A 44 5.09 -8.52 11.24
N PRO A 45 5.23 -8.97 9.99
CA PRO A 45 5.86 -8.22 8.91
C PRO A 45 4.91 -7.13 8.36
N LEU A 46 4.50 -6.22 9.24
CA LEU A 46 3.51 -5.19 8.98
C LEU A 46 4.15 -3.96 8.35
N TRP A 47 3.72 -3.69 7.13
CA TRP A 47 3.99 -2.47 6.39
C TRP A 47 2.75 -1.58 6.40
N LYS A 48 2.94 -0.27 6.59
CA LYS A 48 1.82 0.68 6.62
C LYS A 48 2.14 1.99 5.91
N ALA A 49 1.15 2.57 5.23
CA ALA A 49 1.23 3.91 4.67
C ALA A 49 -0.08 4.65 4.92
N THR A 50 0.01 5.94 5.24
CA THR A 50 -1.16 6.81 5.35
C THR A 50 -1.20 7.70 4.13
N VAL A 51 -2.31 7.64 3.39
CA VAL A 51 -2.54 8.41 2.17
C VAL A 51 -3.84 9.19 2.33
N ASN A 52 -3.81 10.46 1.94
CA ASN A 52 -4.99 11.30 1.86
C ASN A 52 -5.74 10.97 0.57
N LEU A 53 -6.86 10.28 0.72
CA LEU A 53 -7.76 9.94 -0.38
C LEU A 53 -9.07 10.70 -0.20
N PRO A 54 -9.67 11.20 -1.29
CA PRO A 54 -11.00 11.77 -1.23
C PRO A 54 -11.99 10.69 -0.79
N ALA A 55 -12.90 11.07 0.10
CA ALA A 55 -13.95 10.17 0.55
C ALA A 55 -14.96 9.90 -0.57
N GLY A 56 -15.65 8.77 -0.51
CA GLY A 56 -16.73 8.43 -1.43
C GLY A 56 -16.28 7.83 -2.76
N GLN A 57 -14.98 7.56 -2.94
CA GLN A 57 -14.45 6.98 -4.17
C GLN A 57 -13.97 5.54 -3.96
N ALA A 58 -14.20 4.72 -4.99
CA ALA A 58 -13.61 3.39 -5.10
C ALA A 58 -12.19 3.52 -5.67
N VAL A 59 -11.21 3.09 -4.89
CA VAL A 59 -9.79 3.11 -5.24
C VAL A 59 -9.33 1.69 -5.49
N GLN A 60 -8.75 1.45 -6.65
CA GLN A 60 -8.05 0.20 -6.94
C GLN A 60 -6.57 0.38 -6.67
N TYR A 61 -5.98 -0.58 -5.97
CA TYR A 61 -4.59 -0.54 -5.61
C TYR A 61 -3.96 -1.93 -5.66
N LYS A 62 -2.63 -1.94 -5.79
CA LYS A 62 -1.79 -3.10 -5.64
C LYS A 62 -0.57 -2.79 -4.79
N TYR A 63 -0.12 -3.77 -4.03
CA TYR A 63 1.20 -3.76 -3.43
C TYR A 63 2.26 -4.20 -4.45
N ILE A 64 3.38 -3.50 -4.43
CA ILE A 64 4.57 -3.84 -5.19
C ILE A 64 5.75 -3.99 -4.23
N LEU A 65 6.60 -4.98 -4.47
CA LEU A 65 7.86 -5.17 -3.80
C LEU A 65 8.97 -4.64 -4.69
N VAL A 66 9.75 -3.70 -4.18
CA VAL A 66 10.91 -3.15 -4.88
C VAL A 66 12.16 -3.71 -4.23
N ASP A 67 12.97 -4.41 -5.02
CA ASP A 67 14.25 -4.94 -4.60
C ASP A 67 15.34 -3.85 -4.64
N THR A 68 16.48 -4.14 -4.02
CA THR A 68 17.68 -3.29 -3.99
C THR A 68 18.24 -3.00 -5.38
N ASP A 69 18.08 -3.93 -6.32
CA ASP A 69 18.44 -3.79 -7.74
C ASP A 69 17.44 -2.91 -8.53
N GLY A 70 16.32 -2.53 -7.93
CA GLY A 70 15.24 -1.77 -8.59
C GLY A 70 14.20 -2.65 -9.29
N SER A 71 14.38 -3.97 -9.26
CA SER A 71 13.39 -4.95 -9.73
C SER A 71 12.06 -4.81 -8.97
N ILE A 72 10.93 -4.79 -9.69
CA ILE A 72 9.59 -4.60 -9.13
C ILE A 72 8.76 -5.87 -9.30
N THR A 73 8.31 -6.44 -8.19
CA THR A 73 7.37 -7.57 -8.18
C THR A 73 5.99 -7.10 -7.74
N TRP A 74 4.98 -7.35 -8.56
CA TRP A 74 3.60 -7.00 -8.26
C TRP A 74 2.92 -8.07 -7.40
N GLU A 75 1.95 -7.67 -6.58
CA GLU A 75 1.09 -8.66 -5.92
C GLU A 75 0.26 -9.47 -6.94
N ALA A 76 -0.14 -10.67 -6.52
CA ALA A 76 -0.96 -11.56 -7.34
C ALA A 76 -2.30 -10.91 -7.70
N ASP A 77 -2.75 -11.13 -8.93
CA ASP A 77 -4.08 -10.73 -9.38
C ASP A 77 -5.19 -11.48 -8.63
N PRO A 78 -6.38 -10.85 -8.45
CA PRO A 78 -6.79 -9.54 -8.98
C PRO A 78 -6.35 -8.34 -8.11
N SER A 79 -6.37 -7.14 -8.71
CA SER A 79 -6.20 -5.86 -7.98
C SER A 79 -7.17 -5.73 -6.80
N ARG A 80 -6.72 -5.11 -5.71
CA ARG A 80 -7.58 -4.84 -4.56
C ARG A 80 -8.41 -3.60 -4.81
N THR A 81 -9.67 -3.62 -4.40
CA THR A 81 -10.56 -2.46 -4.41
C THR A 81 -10.85 -2.03 -2.98
N TYR A 82 -10.66 -0.74 -2.69
CA TYR A 82 -10.98 -0.12 -1.42
C TYR A 82 -11.94 1.04 -1.66
N ASN A 83 -13.13 0.95 -1.07
CA ASN A 83 -14.06 2.06 -1.04
C ASN A 83 -13.73 2.94 0.15
N VAL A 84 -13.31 4.18 -0.14
CA VAL A 84 -13.06 5.17 0.91
C VAL A 84 -14.41 5.55 1.50
N ALA A 85 -14.72 5.06 2.70
CA ALA A 85 -15.96 5.41 3.37
C ALA A 85 -16.04 6.93 3.58
N GLU A 86 -17.20 7.51 3.31
CA GLU A 86 -17.48 8.95 3.54
C GLU A 86 -17.55 9.32 5.02
N SER A 87 -17.49 8.32 5.90
CA SER A 87 -17.70 8.51 7.32
C SER A 87 -16.39 8.73 8.06
N CYS A 88 -16.36 9.80 8.86
CA CYS A 88 -15.51 9.93 10.03
C CYS A 88 -15.73 8.69 10.92
N GLY A 89 -14.89 7.68 10.77
CA GLY A 89 -15.10 6.37 11.38
C GLY A 89 -13.79 5.77 11.83
N ASN A 90 -13.36 6.14 13.03
CA ASN A 90 -12.54 5.29 13.86
C ASN A 90 -13.26 3.94 14.01
N SER A 91 -12.95 2.97 13.17
CA SER A 91 -13.30 1.57 13.44
C SER A 91 -12.41 1.08 14.57
N THR A 92 -12.84 1.34 15.80
CA THR A 92 -12.40 0.58 16.97
C THR A 92 -13.66 -0.04 17.54
N SER A 93 -13.85 -1.32 17.27
CA SER A 93 -14.78 -2.18 18.01
C SER A 93 -14.27 -2.39 19.43
#